data_AF-A0A7G3G9X1-F1
#
_entry.id   AF-A0A7G3G9X1-F1
#
_cell.length_a   1.000
_cell.length_b   1.000
_cell.length_c   1.000
_cell.angle_alpha   90.00
_cell.angle_beta   90.00
_cell.angle_gamma   90.00
#
_symmetry.space_group_name_H-M   'P 1'
#
loop_
_entity.id
_entity.type
_entity.pdbx_description
1 polymer ?
#
loop_
_entity_poly.entity_id
_entity_poly.type
_entity_poly.pdbx_seq_one_letter_code
_entity_poly.pdbx_strand_id
1 'polypeptide(L)'
;MRLAIIFGLLLSSFAYAQPARVESVQLPAWLERAGQKKPLAPDMLLLSADKIMTGAGARVYLQLPEGSRVKLGENVNMQVDQINEADGKNGSVFKAALKMVTGAFRFTTNALSKTAEREVNVSVSTVTAGIRGTDLWGKADVDKNVVCLLEGKIAVGAEGYPQVELNEPLSFYVAPLQGEPLPVGAVDPEKLKLWSAETEIEGQKGALIEKGGWRIVWGKYAKLDQALALFDNLQVAGYPVKIRSQGKQHHVLLMGLATQVDAQAVVSKVHATLATPLAQISH
;
A
#
# COMPACT_ATOMS: atom_id res chain seq x y z
N MET A 1 -64.66 10.84 -2.71
CA MET A 1 -63.75 10.88 -1.54
C MET A 1 -62.93 9.61 -1.48
N ARG A 2 -61.71 9.60 -2.04
CA ARG A 2 -60.63 8.63 -1.72
C ARG A 2 -59.30 9.34 -1.99
N LEU A 3 -58.69 9.86 -0.93
CA LEU A 3 -57.37 10.47 -0.93
C LEU A 3 -56.35 9.35 -0.65
N ALA A 4 -55.57 8.95 -1.63
CA ALA A 4 -54.49 7.98 -1.45
C ALA A 4 -53.21 8.74 -1.10
N ILE A 5 -52.79 8.63 0.16
CA ILE A 5 -51.51 9.18 0.65
C ILE A 5 -50.43 8.13 0.37
N ILE A 6 -49.52 8.44 -0.55
CA ILE A 6 -48.32 7.64 -0.80
C ILE A 6 -47.25 8.12 0.18
N PHE A 7 -46.89 7.26 1.12
CA PHE A 7 -45.82 7.49 2.09
C PHE A 7 -44.49 7.08 1.44
N GLY A 8 -43.70 8.05 0.98
CA GLY A 8 -42.36 7.80 0.43
C GLY A 8 -41.35 7.55 1.55
N LEU A 9 -40.86 6.32 1.67
CA LEU A 9 -39.70 6.01 2.51
C LEU A 9 -38.43 6.61 1.86
N LEU A 10 -37.92 7.68 2.46
CA LEU A 10 -36.56 8.16 2.24
C LEU A 10 -35.58 7.21 2.93
N LEU A 11 -34.96 6.31 2.17
CA LEU A 11 -33.78 5.55 2.61
C LEU A 11 -32.60 6.52 2.67
N SER A 12 -32.30 7.02 3.87
CA SER A 12 -31.05 7.75 4.12
C SER A 12 -29.89 6.77 4.05
N SER A 13 -29.20 6.74 2.91
CA SER A 13 -27.93 6.03 2.79
C SER A 13 -26.89 6.74 3.65
N PHE A 14 -26.66 6.26 4.86
CA PHE A 14 -25.46 6.60 5.62
C PHE A 14 -24.27 6.00 4.86
N ALA A 15 -23.57 6.84 4.09
CA ALA A 15 -22.27 6.47 3.54
C ALA A 15 -21.28 6.41 4.72
N TYR A 16 -21.09 5.21 5.28
CA TYR A 16 -20.01 4.97 6.22
C TYR A 16 -18.68 5.21 5.50
N ALA A 17 -17.82 6.03 6.11
CA ALA A 17 -16.45 6.20 5.67
C ALA A 17 -15.79 4.83 5.55
N GLN A 18 -15.17 4.56 4.40
CA GLN A 18 -14.50 3.29 4.18
C GLN A 18 -13.16 3.32 4.93
N PRO A 19 -12.85 2.30 5.75
CA PRO A 19 -11.56 2.23 6.43
C PRO A 19 -10.41 2.21 5.41
N ALA A 20 -9.21 2.57 5.88
CA ALA A 20 -8.02 2.49 5.07
C ALA A 20 -7.85 1.06 4.53
N ARG A 21 -7.51 0.93 3.25
CA ARG A 21 -7.45 -0.37 2.59
C ARG A 21 -6.30 -0.47 1.61
N VAL A 22 -5.92 -1.70 1.30
CA VAL A 22 -5.02 -2.01 0.19
C VAL A 22 -5.80 -1.85 -1.12
N GLU A 23 -5.34 -0.95 -1.98
CA GLU A 23 -5.94 -0.73 -3.30
C GLU A 23 -5.36 -1.70 -4.33
N SER A 24 -4.03 -1.78 -4.40
CA SER A 24 -3.31 -2.56 -5.40
C SER A 24 -2.01 -3.13 -4.83
N VAL A 25 -1.60 -4.30 -5.31
CA VAL A 25 -0.37 -4.98 -4.86
C VAL A 25 0.39 -5.54 -6.06
N GLN A 26 1.61 -5.08 -6.28
CA GLN A 26 2.59 -5.77 -7.11
C GLN A 26 3.42 -6.69 -6.22
N LEU A 27 3.36 -8.00 -6.48
CA LEU A 27 3.86 -9.03 -5.58
C LEU A 27 5.40 -9.19 -5.59
N PRO A 28 6.00 -9.73 -4.51
CA PRO A 28 5.37 -10.23 -3.28
C PRO A 28 5.26 -9.18 -2.17
N ALA A 29 4.21 -9.28 -1.35
CA ALA A 29 4.00 -8.39 -0.21
C ALA A 29 3.27 -9.11 0.93
N TRP A 30 3.41 -8.58 2.15
CA TRP A 30 2.85 -9.18 3.36
C TRP A 30 2.20 -8.13 4.27
N LEU A 31 1.18 -8.58 5.00
CA LEU A 31 0.64 -7.94 6.19
C LEU A 31 1.01 -8.79 7.40
N GLU A 32 1.60 -8.18 8.43
CA GLU A 32 1.71 -8.76 9.77
C GLU A 32 0.72 -8.08 10.70
N ARG A 33 -0.16 -8.88 11.32
CA ARG A 33 -1.12 -8.42 12.32
C ARG A 33 -1.10 -9.38 13.51
N ALA A 34 -0.92 -8.85 14.71
CA ALA A 34 -0.86 -9.64 15.94
C ALA A 34 0.12 -10.84 15.84
N GLY A 35 1.29 -10.60 15.24
CA GLY A 35 2.33 -11.62 15.03
C GLY A 35 2.06 -12.62 13.89
N GLN A 36 0.90 -12.55 13.23
CA GLN A 36 0.59 -13.40 12.08
C GLN A 36 0.92 -12.67 10.78
N LYS A 37 1.90 -13.21 10.05
CA LYS A 37 2.28 -12.73 8.73
C LYS A 37 1.52 -13.50 7.64
N LYS A 38 0.82 -12.78 6.78
CA LYS A 38 0.10 -13.31 5.62
C LYS A 38 0.37 -12.46 4.38
N PRO A 39 0.20 -12.98 3.15
CA PRO A 39 0.25 -12.20 1.94
C PRO A 39 -0.69 -11.00 2.00
N LEU A 40 -0.21 -9.89 1.45
CA LEU A 40 -1.03 -8.72 1.22
C LEU A 40 -1.83 -8.92 -0.08
N ALA A 41 -3.09 -8.51 -0.07
CA ALA A 41 -3.98 -8.57 -1.22
C ALA A 41 -4.86 -7.30 -1.27
N PRO A 42 -5.36 -6.93 -2.46
CA PRO A 42 -6.38 -5.89 -2.59
C PRO A 42 -7.57 -6.09 -1.63
N ASP A 43 -8.19 -4.98 -1.24
CA ASP A 43 -9.34 -4.86 -0.32
C ASP A 43 -9.09 -5.26 1.13
N MET A 44 -7.88 -5.67 1.49
CA MET A 44 -7.52 -5.86 2.88
C MET A 44 -7.56 -4.53 3.62
N LEU A 45 -8.32 -4.48 4.71
CA LEU A 45 -8.40 -3.31 5.58
C LEU A 45 -7.14 -3.19 6.45
N LEU A 46 -6.65 -1.98 6.59
CA LEU A 46 -5.57 -1.63 7.50
C LEU A 46 -6.11 -1.24 8.86
N LEU A 47 -5.47 -1.75 9.89
CA LEU A 47 -5.76 -1.45 11.29
C LEU A 47 -4.50 -0.89 11.96
N SER A 48 -4.71 -0.25 13.12
CA SER A 48 -3.60 0.13 13.98
C SER A 48 -2.80 -1.12 14.40
N ALA A 49 -1.49 -0.95 14.55
CA ALA A 49 -0.48 -1.99 14.79
C ALA A 49 -0.21 -2.97 13.63
N ASP A 50 -0.82 -2.76 12.46
CA ASP A 50 -0.42 -3.51 11.26
C ASP A 50 1.00 -3.17 10.83
N LYS A 51 1.71 -4.16 10.28
CA LYS A 51 2.95 -3.93 9.54
C LYS A 51 2.79 -4.42 8.11
N ILE A 52 3.22 -3.59 7.17
CA ILE A 52 3.22 -3.90 5.75
C ILE A 52 4.67 -4.08 5.31
N MET A 53 4.95 -5.19 4.64
CA MET A 53 6.26 -5.49 4.10
C MET A 53 6.16 -5.76 2.60
N THR A 54 7.11 -5.24 1.82
CA THR A 54 7.20 -5.51 0.38
C THR A 54 8.53 -6.20 0.06
N GLY A 55 8.52 -7.11 -0.90
CA GLY A 55 9.75 -7.78 -1.36
C GLY A 55 10.42 -7.06 -2.53
N ALA A 56 11.41 -7.73 -3.14
CA ALA A 56 12.10 -7.21 -4.31
C ALA A 56 11.15 -7.02 -5.51
N GLY A 57 11.22 -5.84 -6.13
CA GLY A 57 10.35 -5.43 -7.21
C GLY A 57 8.87 -5.35 -6.85
N ALA A 58 8.50 -5.38 -5.56
CA ALA A 58 7.12 -5.25 -5.12
C ALA A 58 6.74 -3.77 -4.95
N ARG A 59 5.45 -3.50 -5.02
CA ARG A 59 4.85 -2.16 -4.84
C ARG A 59 3.47 -2.32 -4.22
N VAL A 60 3.06 -1.38 -3.38
CA VAL A 60 1.74 -1.44 -2.73
C VAL A 60 1.10 -0.06 -2.75
N TYR A 61 -0.16 0.02 -3.17
CA TYR A 61 -0.97 1.23 -3.02
C TYR A 61 -1.97 1.03 -1.90
N LEU A 62 -2.01 1.98 -0.98
CA LEU A 62 -2.98 2.05 0.11
C LEU A 62 -3.88 3.26 -0.12
N GLN A 63 -5.18 3.06 0.02
CA GLN A 63 -6.18 4.11 -0.06
C GLN A 63 -6.64 4.47 1.35
N LEU A 64 -6.47 5.73 1.73
CA LEU A 64 -6.96 6.25 3.01
C LEU A 64 -8.43 6.70 2.90
N PRO A 65 -9.20 6.70 4.01
CA PRO A 65 -10.62 7.07 4.03
C PRO A 65 -10.91 8.45 3.45
N GLU A 66 -10.03 9.43 3.71
CA GLU A 66 -10.20 10.82 3.25
C GLU A 66 -9.83 11.03 1.77
N GLY A 67 -9.23 10.02 1.11
CA GLY A 67 -8.98 10.04 -0.33
C GLY A 67 -7.51 10.07 -0.74
N SER A 68 -6.56 10.25 0.16
CA SER A 68 -5.12 10.17 -0.17
C SER A 68 -4.67 8.75 -0.41
N ARG A 69 -3.57 8.65 -1.15
CA ARG A 69 -2.89 7.40 -1.44
C ARG A 69 -1.51 7.38 -0.79
N VAL A 70 -1.18 6.26 -0.16
CA VAL A 70 0.19 5.93 0.25
C VAL A 70 0.72 4.86 -0.70
N LYS A 71 1.77 5.18 -1.43
CA LYS A 71 2.45 4.25 -2.35
C LYS A 71 3.72 3.76 -1.67
N LEU A 72 3.93 2.46 -1.62
CA LEU A 72 5.11 1.82 -1.05
C LEU A 72 5.96 1.22 -2.17
N GLY A 73 7.27 1.43 -2.07
CA GLY A 73 8.27 0.84 -2.94
C GLY A 73 8.55 -0.63 -2.64
N GLU A 74 9.68 -1.12 -3.14
CA GLU A 74 10.22 -2.44 -2.79
C GLU A 74 10.96 -2.44 -1.46
N ASN A 75 11.12 -3.62 -0.87
CA ASN A 75 11.87 -3.85 0.36
C ASN A 75 11.46 -2.92 1.52
N VAL A 76 10.18 -2.56 1.56
CA VAL A 76 9.60 -1.69 2.58
C VAL A 76 9.30 -2.49 3.83
N ASN A 77 9.48 -1.83 4.97
CA ASN A 77 8.84 -2.19 6.23
C ASN A 77 8.17 -0.92 6.78
N MET A 78 6.83 -0.93 6.82
CA MET A 78 6.01 0.18 7.31
C MET A 78 5.10 -0.33 8.42
N GLN A 79 5.03 0.40 9.53
CA GLN A 79 4.10 0.18 10.62
C GLN A 79 2.99 1.23 10.59
N VAL A 80 1.75 0.80 10.84
CA VAL A 80 0.61 1.68 11.09
C VAL A 80 0.50 1.86 12.60
N ASP A 81 1.03 2.95 13.15
CA ASP A 81 1.00 3.17 14.61
C ASP A 81 -0.40 3.53 15.07
N GLN A 82 -1.07 4.41 14.33
CA GLN A 82 -2.47 4.75 14.52
C GLN A 82 -3.15 5.04 13.18
N ILE A 83 -4.41 4.65 13.08
CA ILE A 83 -5.30 5.09 11.99
C ILE A 83 -6.75 5.05 12.47
N ASN A 84 -7.52 6.09 12.17
CA ASN A 84 -8.96 6.12 12.41
C ASN A 84 -9.75 5.91 11.11
N GLU A 85 -11.06 5.73 11.25
CA GLU A 85 -11.99 5.48 10.14
C GLU A 85 -12.63 6.76 9.58
N ALA A 86 -12.30 7.94 10.15
CA ALA A 86 -12.89 9.20 9.72
C ALA A 86 -12.48 9.55 8.28
N ASP A 87 -13.39 10.10 7.48
CA ASP A 87 -13.10 10.52 6.10
C ASP A 87 -12.79 12.02 5.98
N GLY A 88 -12.70 12.73 7.10
CA GLY A 88 -12.45 14.17 7.12
C GLY A 88 -13.64 15.03 6.72
N LYS A 89 -14.84 14.44 6.63
CA LYS A 89 -16.09 15.14 6.27
C LYS A 89 -17.03 15.24 7.46
N ASN A 90 -18.03 16.11 7.34
CA ASN A 90 -19.10 16.29 8.34
C ASN A 90 -18.58 16.58 9.77
N GLY A 91 -17.47 17.32 9.88
CA GLY A 91 -16.84 17.66 11.17
C GLY A 91 -16.00 16.54 11.79
N SER A 92 -15.80 15.41 11.10
CA SER A 92 -14.82 14.40 11.50
C SER A 92 -13.42 14.77 11.01
N VAL A 93 -12.38 14.46 11.79
CA VAL A 93 -10.98 14.67 11.41
C VAL A 93 -10.32 13.31 11.18
N PHE A 94 -9.80 13.09 9.97
CA PHE A 94 -8.98 11.90 9.70
C PHE A 94 -7.62 12.01 10.39
N LYS A 95 -7.21 10.95 11.08
CA LYS A 95 -5.91 10.88 11.77
C LYS A 95 -5.19 9.60 11.43
N ALA A 96 -3.92 9.73 11.04
CA ALA A 96 -3.03 8.60 10.81
C ALA A 96 -1.60 8.90 11.26
N ALA A 97 -0.94 7.91 11.87
CA ALA A 97 0.47 7.89 12.18
C ALA A 97 1.10 6.68 11.49
N LEU A 98 1.92 6.93 10.47
CA LEU A 98 2.59 5.90 9.68
C LEU A 98 4.08 5.95 9.93
N LYS A 99 4.68 4.81 10.26
CA LYS A 99 6.11 4.70 10.52
C LYS A 99 6.80 3.87 9.46
N MET A 100 7.55 4.53 8.60
CA MET A 100 8.45 3.93 7.62
C MET A 100 9.75 3.55 8.31
N VAL A 101 9.96 2.24 8.48
CA VAL A 101 11.18 1.67 9.08
C VAL A 101 12.28 1.55 8.01
N THR A 102 11.93 1.04 6.83
CA THR A 102 12.82 0.94 5.67
C THR A 102 12.05 1.11 4.37
N GLY A 103 12.76 1.54 3.32
CA GLY A 103 12.27 1.60 1.95
C GLY A 103 11.63 2.95 1.60
N ALA A 104 11.21 3.06 0.34
CA ALA A 104 10.65 4.27 -0.22
C ALA A 104 9.12 4.29 -0.14
N PHE A 105 8.55 5.49 -0.01
CA PHE A 105 7.12 5.72 -0.08
C PHE A 105 6.80 7.05 -0.74
N ARG A 106 5.57 7.19 -1.22
CA ARG A 106 4.99 8.45 -1.68
C ARG A 106 3.64 8.63 -1.04
N PHE A 107 3.39 9.80 -0.47
CA PHE A 107 2.07 10.20 -0.02
C PHE A 107 1.51 11.21 -1.01
N THR A 108 0.34 10.96 -1.58
CA THR A 108 -0.29 11.86 -2.55
C THR A 108 -1.73 12.15 -2.15
N THR A 109 -2.03 13.44 -2.01
CA THR A 109 -3.39 13.94 -1.81
C THR A 109 -4.16 14.00 -3.12
N ASN A 110 -5.40 13.50 -3.16
CA ASN A 110 -6.26 13.72 -4.32
C ASN A 110 -6.81 15.16 -4.33
N ALA A 111 -6.90 15.79 -5.50
CA ALA A 111 -7.50 17.13 -5.65
C ALA A 111 -8.93 17.22 -5.05
N LEU A 112 -9.70 16.12 -5.14
CA LEU A 112 -11.05 16.02 -4.56
C LEU A 112 -11.07 15.93 -3.02
N SER A 113 -9.93 15.60 -2.41
CA SER A 113 -9.75 15.49 -0.94
C SER A 113 -9.13 16.74 -0.31
N LYS A 114 -8.84 17.80 -1.10
CA LYS A 114 -8.25 19.05 -0.57
C LYS A 114 -9.13 19.75 0.48
N THR A 115 -10.44 19.48 0.49
CA THR A 115 -11.40 20.02 1.46
C THR A 115 -11.60 19.17 2.72
N ALA A 116 -11.06 17.95 2.78
CA ALA A 116 -11.19 17.08 3.95
C ALA A 116 -10.32 17.56 5.12
N GLU A 117 -10.87 17.54 6.33
CA GLU A 117 -10.12 17.81 7.56
C GLU A 117 -9.30 16.58 7.96
N ARG A 118 -7.99 16.77 8.13
CA ARG A 118 -7.07 15.66 8.42
C ARG A 118 -5.78 16.12 9.07
N GLU A 119 -5.18 15.16 9.76
CA GLU A 119 -3.89 15.23 10.41
C GLU A 119 -3.16 13.91 10.14
N VAL A 120 -2.22 13.90 9.19
CA VAL A 120 -1.42 12.72 8.88
C VAL A 120 0.02 13.00 9.24
N ASN A 121 0.57 12.15 10.10
CA ASN A 121 1.97 12.17 10.49
C ASN A 121 2.66 10.94 9.88
N VAL A 122 3.73 11.18 9.13
CA VAL A 122 4.59 10.10 8.62
C VAL A 122 5.96 10.24 9.23
N SER A 123 6.38 9.24 10.00
CA SER A 123 7.74 9.15 10.52
C SER A 123 8.59 8.21 9.66
N VAL A 124 9.81 8.59 9.34
CA VAL A 124 10.78 7.86 8.52
C VAL A 124 12.01 7.66 9.39
N SER A 125 12.07 6.54 10.12
CA SER A 125 13.05 6.22 11.18
C SER A 125 13.24 7.34 12.24
N THR A 126 13.88 8.45 11.89
CA THR A 126 14.11 9.62 12.75
C THR A 126 13.42 10.90 12.28
N VAL A 127 12.83 10.93 11.07
CA VAL A 127 12.23 12.15 10.49
C VAL A 127 10.71 12.11 10.53
N THR A 128 10.06 13.07 11.19
CA THR A 128 8.59 13.16 11.18
C THR A 128 8.11 14.23 10.18
N ALA A 129 7.12 13.90 9.36
CA ALA A 129 6.46 14.79 8.40
C ALA A 129 4.97 14.95 8.73
N GLY A 130 4.54 16.19 8.99
CA GLY A 130 3.11 16.53 9.09
C GLY A 130 2.54 16.89 7.71
N ILE A 131 1.43 16.25 7.32
CA ILE A 131 0.92 16.26 5.94
C ILE A 131 -0.47 16.88 5.87
N ARG A 132 -0.59 17.99 5.12
CA ARG A 132 -1.88 18.59 4.75
C ARG A 132 -1.83 19.19 3.35
N GLY A 133 -2.55 18.56 2.43
CA GLY A 133 -2.77 19.09 1.09
C GLY A 133 -1.53 18.92 0.18
N THR A 134 -0.77 17.86 0.40
CA THR A 134 0.57 17.71 -0.16
C THR A 134 0.76 16.44 -0.99
N ASP A 135 1.80 16.46 -1.79
CA ASP A 135 2.41 15.31 -2.43
C ASP A 135 3.87 15.28 -2.00
N LEU A 136 4.32 14.17 -1.42
CA LEU A 136 5.69 14.02 -0.96
C LEU A 136 6.20 12.61 -1.21
N TRP A 137 7.49 12.51 -1.42
CA TRP A 137 8.22 11.25 -1.46
C TRP A 137 9.15 11.18 -0.25
N GLY A 138 9.38 9.98 0.28
CA GLY A 138 10.39 9.78 1.30
C GLY A 138 10.99 8.38 1.24
N LYS A 139 12.15 8.23 1.87
CA LYS A 139 12.87 6.96 1.94
C LYS A 139 13.63 6.85 3.25
N ALA A 140 13.42 5.73 3.93
CA ALA A 140 14.29 5.27 5.01
C ALA A 140 15.33 4.34 4.42
N ASP A 141 16.61 4.72 4.51
CA ASP A 141 17.75 3.90 4.08
C ASP A 141 18.65 3.57 5.28
N VAL A 142 19.67 2.75 5.04
CA VAL A 142 20.56 2.23 6.09
C VAL A 142 21.47 3.31 6.71
N ASP A 143 21.71 4.41 6.00
CA ASP A 143 22.62 5.49 6.41
C ASP A 143 21.92 6.83 6.64
N LYS A 144 20.78 7.06 5.99
CA LYS A 144 20.04 8.33 6.04
C LYS A 144 18.56 8.16 5.72
N ASN A 145 17.80 9.16 6.13
CA ASN A 145 16.42 9.36 5.73
C ASN A 145 16.34 10.56 4.79
N VAL A 146 15.51 10.46 3.77
CA VAL A 146 15.27 11.54 2.81
C VAL A 146 13.77 11.81 2.73
N VAL A 147 13.37 13.06 2.78
CA VAL A 147 12.00 13.51 2.51
C VAL A 147 12.05 14.59 1.44
N CYS A 148 11.22 14.46 0.42
CA CYS A 148 11.12 15.37 -0.71
C CYS A 148 9.69 15.88 -0.83
N LEU A 149 9.50 17.19 -0.81
CA LEU A 149 8.23 17.82 -1.08
C LEU A 149 8.04 17.98 -2.59
N LEU A 150 6.94 17.46 -3.13
CA LEU A 150 6.59 17.57 -4.56
C LEU A 150 5.55 18.68 -4.78
N GLU A 151 4.53 18.75 -3.93
CA GLU A 151 3.52 19.80 -3.92
C GLU A 151 3.07 20.08 -2.49
N GLY A 152 2.80 21.35 -2.16
CA GLY A 152 2.16 21.78 -0.92
C GLY A 152 3.14 22.27 0.14
N LYS A 153 2.90 21.91 1.41
CA LYS A 153 3.72 22.31 2.56
C LYS A 153 3.74 21.23 3.63
N ILE A 154 4.92 20.93 4.16
CA ILE A 154 5.12 19.97 5.27
C ILE A 154 6.09 20.55 6.30
N ALA A 155 6.00 20.07 7.53
CA ALA A 155 7.05 20.27 8.53
C ALA A 155 7.81 18.94 8.67
N VAL A 156 9.14 18.97 8.55
CA VAL A 156 10.03 17.84 8.72
C VAL A 156 10.94 18.07 9.92
N GLY A 157 11.29 17.04 10.68
CA GLY A 157 12.27 17.19 11.76
C GLY A 157 12.90 15.87 12.15
N ALA A 158 14.22 15.89 12.32
CA ALA A 158 14.98 14.79 12.89
C ALA A 158 14.97 14.85 14.42
N GLU A 159 15.01 13.70 15.08
CA GLU A 159 15.12 13.61 16.54
C GLU A 159 16.30 14.43 17.08
N GLY A 160 16.05 15.28 18.08
CA GLY A 160 17.05 16.16 18.67
C GLY A 160 17.32 17.46 17.91
N TYR A 161 16.69 17.67 16.75
CA TYR A 161 16.84 18.89 15.95
C TYR A 161 15.52 19.66 15.79
N PRO A 162 15.57 20.98 15.57
CA PRO A 162 14.38 21.76 15.27
C PRO A 162 13.66 21.26 14.00
N GLN A 163 12.33 21.38 14.00
CA GLN A 163 11.55 21.17 12.79
C GLN A 163 11.87 22.26 11.76
N VAL A 164 11.96 21.84 10.50
CA VAL A 164 12.14 22.66 9.32
C VAL A 164 10.85 22.60 8.50
N GLU A 165 10.37 23.76 8.06
CA GLU A 165 9.25 23.81 7.13
C GLU A 165 9.75 23.66 5.69
N LEU A 166 9.19 22.73 4.94
CA LEU A 166 9.32 22.67 3.49
C LEU A 166 8.03 23.22 2.88
N ASN A 167 8.14 24.29 2.11
CA ASN A 167 7.02 24.95 1.43
C ASN A 167 7.34 25.32 -0.04
N GLU A 168 8.56 25.07 -0.47
CA GLU A 168 8.98 25.17 -1.87
C GLU A 168 8.85 23.79 -2.55
N PRO A 169 8.15 23.68 -3.68
CA PRO A 169 8.12 22.45 -4.47
C PRO A 169 9.53 22.00 -4.85
N LEU A 170 9.72 20.68 -4.93
CA LEU A 170 11.00 20.06 -5.26
C LEU A 170 12.12 20.39 -4.26
N SER A 171 11.77 20.72 -3.01
CA SER A 171 12.73 20.80 -1.91
C SER A 171 12.86 19.45 -1.22
N PHE A 172 14.05 19.13 -0.73
CA PHE A 172 14.29 17.91 0.03
C PHE A 172 15.09 18.17 1.31
N TYR A 173 14.82 17.33 2.30
CA TYR A 173 15.46 17.27 3.60
C TYR A 173 16.14 15.92 3.76
N VAL A 174 17.39 15.92 4.20
CA VAL A 174 18.17 14.71 4.48
C VAL A 174 18.57 14.71 5.94
N ALA A 175 18.22 13.64 6.64
CA ALA A 175 18.68 13.38 7.99
C ALA A 175 19.53 12.09 7.98
N PRO A 176 20.87 12.21 8.02
CA PRO A 176 21.73 11.09 8.32
C PRO A 176 21.32 10.41 9.64
N LEU A 177 21.46 9.09 9.75
CA LEU A 177 21.24 8.40 11.04
C LEU A 177 22.33 8.75 12.07
N GLN A 178 23.49 9.20 11.59
CA GLN A 178 24.59 9.71 12.40
C GLN A 178 25.00 11.10 11.89
N GLY A 179 25.00 12.08 12.79
CA GLY A 179 25.35 13.46 12.48
C GLY A 179 24.14 14.38 12.38
N GLU A 180 24.37 15.59 11.88
CA GLU A 180 23.35 16.63 11.76
C GLU A 180 22.59 16.52 10.43
N PRO A 181 21.30 16.89 10.39
CA PRO A 181 20.56 17.04 9.15
C PRO A 181 21.23 18.03 8.20
N LEU A 182 21.18 17.73 6.91
CA LEU A 182 21.73 18.62 5.89
C LEU A 182 20.78 19.82 5.67
N PRO A 183 21.32 20.96 5.20
CA PRO A 183 20.48 22.05 4.73
C PRO A 183 19.49 21.59 3.66
N VAL A 184 18.32 22.22 3.64
CA VAL A 184 17.30 21.96 2.60
C VAL A 184 17.89 22.24 1.23
N GLY A 185 17.75 21.29 0.32
CA GLY A 185 18.23 21.40 -1.06
C GLY A 185 17.09 21.32 -2.08
N ALA A 186 17.40 21.64 -3.33
CA ALA A 186 16.49 21.47 -4.46
C ALA A 186 16.77 20.15 -5.20
N VAL A 187 15.71 19.47 -5.64
CA VAL A 187 15.81 18.20 -6.34
C VAL A 187 16.06 18.41 -7.83
N ASP A 188 17.09 17.75 -8.34
CA ASP A 188 17.34 17.65 -9.77
C ASP A 188 16.20 16.87 -10.48
N PRO A 189 15.67 17.35 -11.63
CA PRO A 189 14.62 16.66 -12.38
C PRO A 189 14.89 15.17 -12.69
N GLU A 190 16.13 14.79 -12.98
CA GLU A 190 16.49 13.39 -13.24
C GLU A 190 16.35 12.53 -11.98
N LYS A 191 16.78 13.07 -10.84
CA LYS A 191 16.64 12.43 -9.53
C LYS A 191 15.17 12.27 -9.15
N LEU A 192 14.35 13.28 -9.44
CA LEU A 192 12.91 13.23 -9.22
C LEU A 192 12.24 12.10 -10.01
N LYS A 193 12.66 11.90 -11.26
CA LYS A 193 12.16 10.81 -12.11
C LYS A 193 12.49 9.44 -11.51
N LEU A 194 13.71 9.26 -11.02
CA LEU A 194 14.13 8.04 -10.35
C LEU A 194 13.30 7.78 -9.09
N TRP A 195 13.16 8.78 -8.21
CA TRP A 195 12.37 8.66 -6.97
C TRP A 195 10.91 8.37 -7.22
N SER A 196 10.31 9.00 -8.24
CA SER A 196 8.91 8.71 -8.61
C SER A 196 8.74 7.23 -8.97
N ALA A 197 9.63 6.69 -9.81
CA ALA A 197 9.57 5.28 -10.24
C ALA A 197 9.77 4.26 -9.10
N GLU A 198 10.44 4.65 -7.99
CA GLU A 198 10.62 3.75 -6.84
C GLU A 198 9.29 3.30 -6.20
N THR A 199 8.20 4.03 -6.42
CA THR A 199 6.91 3.77 -5.77
C THR A 199 5.77 3.48 -6.75
N GLU A 200 5.97 3.61 -8.07
CA GLU A 200 4.90 3.38 -9.04
C GLU A 200 4.70 1.88 -9.38
N ILE A 201 3.43 1.48 -9.48
CA ILE A 201 2.98 0.27 -10.16
C ILE A 201 2.83 0.60 -11.64
N GLU A 202 3.79 0.14 -12.45
CA GLU A 202 3.78 0.32 -13.91
C GLU A 202 2.95 -0.76 -14.63
N GLY A 203 2.43 -1.74 -13.89
CA GLY A 203 1.79 -2.94 -14.44
C GLY A 203 2.81 -3.88 -15.09
N GLN A 204 2.33 -5.01 -15.63
CA GLN A 204 3.14 -6.03 -16.31
C GLN A 204 4.23 -6.70 -15.45
N LYS A 205 4.23 -6.42 -14.15
CA LYS A 205 5.25 -6.85 -13.18
C LYS A 205 4.65 -7.64 -12.02
N GLY A 206 3.40 -8.09 -12.18
CA GLY A 206 2.68 -8.91 -11.22
C GLY A 206 1.72 -8.11 -10.34
N ALA A 207 1.04 -7.13 -10.92
CA ALA A 207 0.05 -6.30 -10.25
C ALA A 207 -1.28 -7.04 -10.04
N LEU A 208 -1.77 -7.00 -8.81
CA LEU A 208 -3.10 -7.40 -8.38
C LEU A 208 -3.94 -6.17 -8.09
N ILE A 209 -5.18 -6.20 -8.56
CA ILE A 209 -6.21 -5.16 -8.36
C ILE A 209 -7.54 -5.83 -8.02
N GLU A 210 -8.44 -5.14 -7.32
CA GLU A 210 -9.77 -5.66 -6.90
C GLU A 210 -10.51 -6.34 -8.07
N LYS A 211 -10.54 -5.70 -9.25
CA LYS A 211 -11.27 -6.17 -10.43
C LYS A 211 -10.40 -6.85 -11.48
N GLY A 212 -9.28 -7.45 -11.06
CA GLY A 212 -8.37 -8.14 -11.97
C GLY A 212 -9.01 -9.41 -12.52
N GLY A 213 -9.08 -9.52 -13.85
CA GLY A 213 -9.71 -10.66 -14.53
C GLY A 213 -8.84 -11.91 -14.63
N TRP A 214 -7.53 -11.79 -14.41
CA TRP A 214 -6.59 -12.88 -14.64
C TRP A 214 -6.30 -13.69 -13.37
N ARG A 215 -6.03 -14.98 -13.56
CA ARG A 215 -5.69 -15.93 -12.52
C ARG A 215 -4.61 -16.90 -12.96
N ILE A 216 -3.89 -17.42 -11.96
CA ILE A 216 -2.91 -18.49 -12.08
C ILE A 216 -3.44 -19.71 -11.33
N VAL A 217 -3.41 -20.88 -11.95
CA VAL A 217 -3.64 -22.18 -11.31
C VAL A 217 -2.31 -22.91 -11.22
N TRP A 218 -1.81 -23.07 -10.00
CA TRP A 218 -0.48 -23.64 -9.73
C TRP A 218 -0.45 -25.17 -9.69
N GLY A 219 -1.60 -25.80 -9.47
CA GLY A 219 -1.68 -27.25 -9.39
C GLY A 219 -3.09 -27.75 -9.13
N LYS A 220 -3.30 -29.04 -9.41
CA LYS A 220 -4.53 -29.79 -9.16
C LYS A 220 -4.18 -31.02 -8.34
N TYR A 221 -4.83 -31.19 -7.20
CA TYR A 221 -4.51 -32.26 -6.25
C TYR A 221 -5.74 -33.04 -5.85
N ALA A 222 -5.61 -34.36 -5.80
CA ALA A 222 -6.67 -35.25 -5.32
C ALA A 222 -6.79 -35.27 -3.79
N LYS A 223 -5.71 -34.92 -3.08
CA LYS A 223 -5.65 -34.86 -1.61
C LYS A 223 -5.45 -33.42 -1.15
N LEU A 224 -6.24 -32.99 -0.17
CA LEU A 224 -6.16 -31.63 0.38
C LEU A 224 -4.77 -31.31 0.96
N ASP A 225 -4.13 -32.25 1.66
CA ASP A 225 -2.81 -32.04 2.28
C ASP A 225 -1.73 -31.66 1.26
N GLN A 226 -1.80 -32.20 0.04
CA GLN A 226 -0.87 -31.84 -1.03
C GLN A 226 -1.12 -30.42 -1.55
N ALA A 227 -2.38 -29.98 -1.62
CA ALA A 227 -2.73 -28.62 -1.98
C ALA A 227 -2.32 -27.63 -0.87
N LEU A 228 -2.48 -28.03 0.41
CA LEU A 228 -2.08 -27.24 1.58
C LEU A 228 -0.57 -26.98 1.59
N ALA A 229 0.26 -27.98 1.32
CA ALA A 229 1.72 -27.80 1.29
C ALA A 229 2.15 -26.73 0.26
N LEU A 230 1.58 -26.74 -0.94
CA LEU A 230 1.86 -25.70 -1.94
C LEU A 230 1.26 -24.34 -1.54
N PHE A 231 0.05 -24.34 -0.99
CA PHE A 231 -0.61 -23.14 -0.49
C PHE A 231 0.23 -22.44 0.57
N ASP A 232 0.72 -23.17 1.58
CA ASP A 232 1.51 -22.62 2.68
C ASP A 232 2.83 -22.04 2.17
N ASN A 233 3.53 -22.74 1.28
CA ASN A 233 4.78 -22.25 0.69
C ASN A 233 4.58 -20.91 -0.06
N LEU A 234 3.53 -20.82 -0.87
CA LEU A 234 3.22 -19.59 -1.61
C LEU A 234 2.74 -18.46 -0.68
N GLN A 235 1.96 -18.78 0.35
CA GLN A 235 1.51 -17.82 1.36
C GLN A 235 2.69 -17.25 2.17
N VAL A 236 3.61 -18.09 2.62
CA VAL A 236 4.84 -17.66 3.30
C VAL A 236 5.67 -16.74 2.39
N ALA A 237 5.74 -17.07 1.10
CA ALA A 237 6.46 -16.27 0.10
C ALA A 237 5.72 -14.98 -0.33
N GLY A 238 4.55 -14.67 0.23
CA GLY A 238 3.86 -13.40 0.01
C GLY A 238 2.96 -13.38 -1.21
N TYR A 239 2.50 -14.55 -1.67
CA TYR A 239 1.56 -14.69 -2.77
C TYR A 239 0.16 -15.05 -2.22
N PRO A 240 -0.88 -14.23 -2.44
CA PRO A 240 -2.21 -14.41 -1.85
C PRO A 240 -3.02 -15.50 -2.57
N VAL A 241 -2.52 -16.73 -2.56
CA VAL A 241 -3.20 -17.88 -3.15
C VAL A 241 -4.40 -18.33 -2.33
N LYS A 242 -5.35 -19.02 -2.96
CA LYS A 242 -6.50 -19.66 -2.32
C LYS A 242 -6.58 -21.10 -2.79
N ILE A 243 -7.18 -21.96 -1.96
CA ILE A 243 -7.59 -23.30 -2.37
C ILE A 243 -9.05 -23.25 -2.82
N ARG A 244 -9.35 -23.80 -4.01
CA ARG A 244 -10.72 -24.07 -4.47
C ARG A 244 -10.92 -25.56 -4.69
N SER A 245 -11.88 -26.12 -3.99
CA SER A 245 -12.28 -27.52 -4.11
C SER A 245 -13.43 -27.65 -5.11
N GLN A 246 -13.29 -28.54 -6.08
CA GLN A 246 -14.34 -28.91 -7.04
C GLN A 246 -14.43 -30.44 -7.09
N GLY A 247 -15.51 -30.99 -6.53
CA GLY A 247 -15.62 -32.44 -6.31
C GLY A 247 -14.46 -32.97 -5.46
N LYS A 248 -13.70 -33.94 -5.99
CA LYS A 248 -12.52 -34.53 -5.33
C LYS A 248 -11.19 -33.83 -5.69
N GLN A 249 -11.23 -32.68 -6.34
CA GLN A 249 -10.04 -31.97 -6.82
C GLN A 249 -9.86 -30.64 -6.09
N HIS A 250 -8.64 -30.37 -5.65
CA HIS A 250 -8.24 -29.15 -4.96
C HIS A 250 -7.26 -28.35 -5.83
N HIS A 251 -7.61 -27.10 -6.12
CA HIS A 251 -6.82 -26.20 -6.96
C HIS A 251 -6.19 -25.11 -6.10
N VAL A 252 -4.86 -24.94 -6.19
CA VAL A 252 -4.16 -23.79 -5.60
C VAL A 252 -4.10 -22.70 -6.66
N LEU A 253 -4.68 -21.54 -6.38
CA LEU A 253 -4.83 -20.48 -7.36
C LEU A 253 -4.59 -19.08 -6.81
N LEU A 254 -4.03 -18.22 -7.65
CA LEU A 254 -3.90 -16.78 -7.41
C LEU A 254 -4.87 -16.07 -8.36
N MET A 255 -5.66 -15.13 -7.85
CA MET A 255 -6.66 -14.38 -8.62
C MET A 255 -6.43 -12.88 -8.51
N GLY A 256 -7.11 -12.10 -9.34
CA GLY A 256 -7.10 -10.64 -9.25
C GLY A 256 -5.92 -10.00 -9.98
N LEU A 257 -5.25 -10.72 -10.87
CA LEU A 257 -4.17 -10.16 -11.68
C LEU A 257 -4.74 -9.20 -12.73
N ALA A 258 -4.08 -8.05 -12.87
CA ALA A 258 -4.56 -6.99 -13.76
C ALA A 258 -4.52 -7.41 -15.23
N THR A 259 -3.45 -8.08 -15.66
CA THR A 259 -3.25 -8.51 -17.05
C THR A 259 -2.68 -9.93 -17.14
N GLN A 260 -2.70 -10.51 -18.35
CA GLN A 260 -2.01 -11.78 -18.63
C GLN A 260 -0.50 -11.66 -18.40
N VAL A 261 0.09 -10.51 -18.74
CA VAL A 261 1.52 -10.25 -18.58
C VAL A 261 1.88 -10.18 -17.09
N ASP A 262 1.02 -9.60 -16.26
CA ASP A 262 1.17 -9.66 -14.80
C ASP A 262 1.15 -11.10 -14.28
N ALA A 263 0.24 -11.94 -14.80
CA ALA A 263 0.20 -13.35 -14.46
C ALA A 263 1.51 -14.07 -14.82
N GLN A 264 2.03 -13.83 -16.03
CA GLN A 264 3.30 -14.40 -16.49
C GLN A 264 4.47 -13.92 -15.63
N ALA A 265 4.53 -12.64 -15.28
CA ALA A 265 5.58 -12.08 -14.43
C ALA A 265 5.58 -12.73 -13.04
N VAL A 266 4.40 -12.97 -12.44
CA VAL A 266 4.28 -13.71 -11.19
C VAL A 266 4.76 -15.15 -11.35
N VAL A 267 4.38 -15.83 -12.44
CA VAL A 267 4.83 -17.21 -12.72
C VAL A 267 6.36 -17.29 -12.75
N SER A 268 6.99 -16.43 -13.56
CA SER A 268 8.45 -16.37 -13.69
C SER A 268 9.13 -16.08 -12.35
N LYS A 269 8.61 -15.14 -11.55
CA LYS A 269 9.20 -14.77 -10.25
C LYS A 269 9.13 -15.93 -9.24
N VAL A 270 8.00 -16.62 -9.18
CA VAL A 270 7.82 -17.78 -8.30
C VAL A 270 8.71 -18.93 -8.76
N HIS A 271 8.74 -19.26 -10.05
CA HIS A 271 9.60 -20.35 -10.57
C HIS A 271 11.10 -20.10 -10.36
N ALA A 272 11.52 -18.83 -10.32
CA ALA A 272 12.90 -18.47 -10.01
C ALA A 272 13.28 -18.66 -8.54
N THR A 273 12.31 -18.75 -7.63
CA THR A 273 12.55 -18.72 -6.17
C THR A 273 11.97 -19.92 -5.42
N LEU A 274 11.00 -20.63 -6.00
CA LEU A 274 10.27 -21.73 -5.39
C LEU A 274 10.09 -22.86 -6.39
N ALA A 275 10.24 -24.09 -5.91
CA ALA A 275 9.88 -25.28 -6.68
C ALA A 275 8.34 -25.44 -6.69
N THR A 276 7.71 -25.11 -7.82
CA THR A 276 6.26 -25.28 -8.00
C THR A 276 5.96 -26.02 -9.31
N PRO A 277 4.79 -26.66 -9.46
CA PRO A 277 4.39 -27.27 -10.73
C PRO A 277 4.26 -26.24 -11.87
N LEU A 278 4.05 -26.74 -13.09
CA LEU A 278 3.68 -25.90 -14.22
C LEU A 278 2.37 -25.17 -13.94
N ALA A 279 2.42 -23.85 -14.05
CA ALA A 279 1.29 -22.98 -13.82
C ALA A 279 0.44 -22.80 -15.08
N GLN A 280 -0.88 -22.75 -14.93
CA GLN A 280 -1.82 -22.40 -16.00
C GLN A 280 -2.35 -21.00 -15.77
N ILE A 281 -2.35 -20.16 -16.81
CA ILE A 281 -2.89 -18.79 -16.77
C ILE A 281 -4.23 -18.77 -17.52
N SER A 282 -5.24 -18.18 -16.91
CA SER A 282 -6.54 -17.98 -17.55
C SER A 282 -7.22 -16.70 -17.08
N HIS A 283 -8.26 -16.29 -17.81
CA HIS A 283 -9.18 -15.22 -17.45
C HIS A 283 -10.44 -15.77 -16.74
#